data_AF-A0A482TEN8-F1
#
_entry.id   AF-A0A482TEN8-F1
#
_cell.length_a   1.000
_cell.length_b   1.000
_cell.length_c   1.000
_cell.angle_alpha   90.00
_cell.angle_beta   90.00
_cell.angle_gamma   90.00
#
_symmetry.space_group_name_H-M   'P 1'
#
loop_
_entity.id
_entity.type
_entity.pdbx_description
1 polymer ?
#
loop_
_entity_poly.entity_id
_entity_poly.type
_entity_poly.pdbx_seq_one_letter_code
_entity_poly.pdbx_strand_id
1 'polypeptide(L)' 'MVQRSLSVSISLPTEMDERISEQAEKHEMTYSQYVRQAIREHEGTPFECDDTVLCVDGNSEKSRNEGAA' A
#
# COMPACT_ATOMS: atom_id res chain seq x y z
N MET A 1 -15.09 -24.45 -7.65
CA MET A 1 -14.78 -23.13 -7.07
C MET A 1 -14.65 -22.13 -8.21
N VAL A 2 -15.40 -21.04 -8.18
CA VAL A 2 -15.33 -20.00 -9.22
C VAL A 2 -14.08 -19.16 -8.96
N GLN A 3 -13.06 -19.30 -9.80
CA GLN A 3 -11.85 -18.48 -9.72
C GLN A 3 -12.08 -17.22 -10.55
N ARG A 4 -12.19 -16.07 -9.88
CA ARG A 4 -12.22 -14.76 -10.53
C ARG A 4 -10.80 -14.20 -10.53
N SER A 5 -10.26 -13.92 -11.70
CA SER A 5 -8.99 -13.21 -11.86
C SER A 5 -9.25 -11.71 -12.03
N LEU A 6 -8.44 -10.90 -11.36
CA LEU A 6 -8.40 -9.45 -11.48
C LEU A 6 -6.95 -9.06 -11.75
N SER A 7 -6.73 -8.17 -12.72
CA SER A 7 -5.43 -7.53 -12.95
C SER A 7 -5.42 -6.16 -12.26
N VAL A 8 -4.42 -5.91 -11.41
CA VAL A 8 -4.23 -4.64 -10.74
C VAL A 8 -2.88 -4.06 -11.19
N SER A 9 -2.88 -2.80 -11.60
CA SER A 9 -1.67 -2.04 -11.92
C SER A 9 -1.44 -1.01 -10.82
N ILE A 10 -0.25 -1.03 -10.22
CA ILE A 10 0.13 -0.13 -9.14
C ILE A 10 1.42 0.57 -9.58
N SER A 11 1.42 1.89 -9.57
CA SER A 11 2.63 2.68 -9.76
C SER A 11 3.37 2.76 -8.43
N LEU A 12 4.61 2.30 -8.40
CA LEU A 12 5.46 2.31 -7.21
C LEU A 12 6.74 3.10 -7.50
N PRO A 13 7.28 3.84 -6.52
CA PRO A 13 8.64 4.35 -6.59
C PRO A 13 9.65 3.20 -6.77
N THR A 14 10.74 3.44 -7.49
CA THR A 14 11.77 2.43 -7.76
C THR A 14 12.33 1.81 -6.47
N GLU A 15 12.52 2.62 -5.43
CA GLU A 15 13.02 2.15 -4.12
C GLU A 15 12.07 1.14 -3.45
N MET A 16 10.76 1.24 -3.68
CA MET A 16 9.80 0.26 -3.17
C MET A 16 9.83 -1.03 -3.99
N ASP A 17 10.00 -0.94 -5.30
CA ASP A 17 10.09 -2.11 -6.19
C ASP A 17 11.30 -3.01 -5.86
N GLU A 18 12.44 -2.39 -5.62
CA GLU A 18 13.67 -3.06 -5.19
C GLU A 18 13.47 -3.76 -3.83
N ARG A 19 12.87 -3.07 -2.85
CA ARG A 19 12.59 -3.65 -1.54
C ARG A 19 11.61 -4.82 -1.61
N ILE A 20 10.58 -4.74 -2.46
CA ILE A 20 9.63 -5.85 -2.66
C ILE A 20 10.36 -7.06 -3.25
N SER A 21 11.24 -6.83 -4.23
CA SER A 21 12.05 -7.88 -4.85
C SER A 21 12.96 -8.59 -3.83
N GLU A 22 13.68 -7.83 -3.01
CA GLU A 22 14.55 -8.39 -1.96
C GLU A 22 13.79 -9.23 -0.92
N GLN A 23 12.61 -8.75 -0.50
CA GLN A 23 11.81 -9.48 0.50
C GLN A 23 11.18 -10.73 -0.11
N ALA A 24 10.74 -10.66 -1.37
CA ALA A 24 10.26 -11.83 -2.09
C ALA A 24 11.33 -12.92 -2.15
N GLU A 25 12.59 -12.57 -2.46
CA GLU A 25 13.71 -13.51 -2.45
C GLU A 25 13.98 -14.09 -1.07
N LYS A 26 14.02 -13.26 -0.01
CA LYS A 26 14.25 -13.71 1.38
C LYS A 26 13.21 -14.72 1.86
N HIS A 27 11.98 -14.61 1.38
CA HIS A 27 10.87 -15.48 1.76
C HIS A 27 10.62 -16.61 0.75
N GLU A 28 11.50 -16.79 -0.26
CA GLU A 28 11.36 -17.78 -1.33
C GLU A 28 10.01 -17.67 -2.08
N MET A 29 9.50 -16.44 -2.21
CA MET A 29 8.25 -16.14 -2.89
C MET A 29 8.51 -15.46 -4.23
N THR A 30 7.61 -15.66 -5.19
CA THR A 30 7.60 -14.81 -6.38
C THR A 30 7.14 -13.40 -6.02
N TYR A 31 7.62 -12.40 -6.74
CA TYR A 31 7.22 -10.99 -6.54
C TYR A 31 5.71 -10.82 -6.38
N SER A 32 4.93 -11.39 -7.31
CA SER A 32 3.46 -11.28 -7.28
C SER A 32 2.82 -12.06 -6.13
N GLN A 33 3.44 -13.14 -5.65
CA GLN A 33 2.97 -13.84 -4.45
C GLN A 33 3.23 -13.01 -3.21
N TYR A 34 4.42 -12.43 -3.09
CA TYR A 34 4.77 -11.55 -1.97
C TYR A 34 3.86 -10.31 -1.91
N VAL A 35 3.62 -9.64 -3.05
CA VAL A 35 2.69 -8.50 -3.12
C VAL A 35 1.27 -8.90 -2.69
N ARG A 36 0.77 -10.04 -3.17
CA ARG A 36 -0.56 -10.54 -2.76
C ARG A 36 -0.62 -10.87 -1.27
N GLN A 37 0.46 -11.41 -0.71
CA GLN A 37 0.54 -11.73 0.71
C GLN A 37 0.56 -10.45 1.55
N ALA A 38 1.37 -9.47 1.16
CA ALA A 38 1.45 -8.16 1.83
C ALA A 38 0.10 -7.43 1.81
N ILE A 39 -0.63 -7.46 0.69
CA ILE A 39 -1.99 -6.89 0.57
C ILE A 39 -3.01 -7.64 1.44
N ARG A 40 -2.82 -8.95 1.66
CA ARG A 40 -3.80 -9.81 2.35
C ARG A 40 -3.64 -9.83 3.87
N GLU A 41 -2.40 -9.79 4.36
CA GLU A 41 -2.09 -9.98 5.79
C GLU A 41 -2.03 -8.68 6.58
N HIS A 42 -1.91 -7.54 5.91
CA HIS A 42 -1.91 -6.24 6.58
C HIS A 42 -3.23 -5.50 6.35
N GLU A 43 -3.84 -5.00 7.44
CA GLU A 43 -4.88 -3.96 7.37
C GLU A 43 -4.31 -2.59 6.89
N GLY A 44 -2.98 -2.53 6.64
CA GLY A 44 -2.21 -1.40 6.12
C GLY A 44 -1.03 -1.88 5.25
N THR A 45 0.04 -1.11 5.12
CA THR A 45 1.27 -1.55 4.43
C THR A 45 2.41 -1.70 5.44
N PRO A 46 3.33 -2.68 5.31
CA PRO A 46 4.51 -2.78 6.17
C PRO A 46 5.59 -1.72 5.88
N PHE A 47 5.34 -0.81 4.94
CA PHE A 47 6.20 0.33 4.63
C PHE A 47 5.67 1.58 5.34
N GLU A 48 6.58 2.46 5.79
CA GLU A 48 6.21 3.83 6.13
C GLU A 48 5.68 4.49 4.86
N CYS A 49 4.36 4.63 4.79
CA CYS A 49 3.70 5.45 3.77
C CYS A 49 3.63 6.87 4.31
N ASP A 50 3.95 7.86 3.47
CA ASP A 50 3.57 9.25 3.74
C ASP A 50 2.07 9.31 4.05
N ASP A 51 1.67 10.16 5.01
CA ASP A 51 0.28 10.48 5.39
C ASP A 51 -0.46 11.23 4.26
N THR A 52 -0.34 10.75 3.03
CA THR A 52 -0.99 11.33 1.87
C THR A 52 -2.38 10.72 1.78
N VAL A 53 -3.35 11.41 2.37
CA VAL A 53 -4.78 11.09 2.24
C VAL A 53 -5.19 11.32 0.78
N LEU A 54 -5.22 10.25 -0.02
CA LEU A 54 -5.57 10.31 -1.44
C LEU A 54 -7.08 10.47 -1.70
N CYS A 55 -7.92 10.05 -0.75
CA CYS A 55 -9.37 10.24 -0.78
C CYS A 55 -9.86 10.64 0.61
N VAL A 56 -10.26 11.89 0.77
CA VAL A 56 -11.11 12.32 1.89
C VAL A 56 -12.53 11.93 1.48
N ASP A 57 -13.18 11.01 2.18
CA ASP A 57 -14.64 10.96 2.09
C ASP A 57 -15.15 12.31 2.64
N GLY A 58 -16.17 12.89 1.99
CA GLY A 58 -16.63 14.26 2.29
C GLY A 58 -17.17 14.48 3.71
N ASN A 59 -17.03 13.54 4.64
CA ASN A 59 -17.58 13.57 5.99
C ASN A 59 -16.53 13.76 7.10
N SER A 60 -15.31 14.20 6.79
CA SER A 60 -14.31 14.50 7.83
C SER A 60 -13.45 15.74 7.51
N GLU A 61 -14.09 16.91 7.51
CA GLU A 61 -13.37 18.17 7.74
C GLU A 61 -12.93 18.23 9.20
N LYS A 62 -11.69 17.80 9.50
CA LYS A 62 -11.01 18.32 10.69
C LYS A 62 -10.55 19.74 10.37
N SER A 63 -11.33 20.71 10.83
CA SER A 63 -10.97 22.13 10.86
C SER A 63 -9.54 22.29 11.35
N ARG A 64 -8.64 22.71 10.46
CA ARG A 64 -7.31 23.20 10.85
C ARG A 64 -7.55 24.49 11.63
N ASN A 65 -7.40 24.40 12.94
CA ASN A 65 -7.43 25.56 13.81
C ASN A 65 -6.12 26.33 13.55
N GLU A 66 -6.16 27.26 12.59
CA GLU A 66 -5.11 28.25 12.38
C GLU A 66 -5.08 29.15 13.62
N GLY A 67 -4.09 28.94 14.48
CA GLY A 67 -3.83 29.80 15.62
C GLY A 67 -3.37 31.17 15.14
N ALA A 68 -4.26 32.16 15.23
CA ALA A 68 -3.90 33.57 15.25
C ALA A 68 -4.01 34.07 16.70
N ALA A 69 -2.86 34.34 17.32
CA ALA A 69 -2.73 35.17 18.52
C ALA A 69 -1.34 35.82 18.53
#